data_AF-A0A6V7HQP9-F1
#
_entry.id   AF-A0A6V7HQP9-F1
#
_cell.length_a   1.000
_cell.length_b   1.000
_cell.length_c   1.000
_cell.angle_alpha   90.00
_cell.angle_beta   90.00
_cell.angle_gamma   90.00
#
_symmetry.space_group_name_H-M   'P 1'
#
loop_
_entity.id
_entity.type
_entity.pdbx_description
1 polymer ?
#
loop_
_entity_poly.entity_id
_entity_poly.type
_entity_poly.pdbx_seq_one_letter_code
_entity_poly.pdbx_strand_id
1 'polypeptide(L)'
;TSEAPSMIVAGCAAADILANNVSDNNLYSVYSSGLVRLVQPADVLAKKGSRFLWMMQDPVLKENLPAQLIGIDNRQINMCNKAAYEILLHSGAHLWESSRLIGQGVLEQSPDGYLSSPLALRHKIQTLLNTHCNDHMNFGDGTCCSSPEPATTLQLVTLTAATI
;
A
#
# COMPACT_ATOMS: atom_id res chain seq x y z
N THR A 1 15.66 -18.20 -11.54
CA THR A 1 14.50 -17.30 -11.74
C THR A 1 14.19 -16.66 -10.41
N SER A 2 14.25 -15.33 -10.28
CA SER A 2 13.96 -14.66 -9.01
C SER A 2 12.49 -14.91 -8.64
N GLU A 3 12.26 -15.37 -7.41
CA GLU A 3 10.92 -15.51 -6.85
C GLU A 3 10.22 -14.14 -6.83
N ALA A 4 8.91 -14.11 -7.11
CA ALA A 4 8.14 -12.88 -7.10
C ALA A 4 7.78 -12.51 -5.65
N PRO A 5 7.74 -11.22 -5.27
CA PRO A 5 7.38 -10.83 -3.92
C PRO A 5 5.93 -11.22 -3.60
N SER A 6 5.65 -11.63 -2.36
CA SER A 6 4.28 -11.98 -1.95
C SER A 6 3.32 -10.77 -1.96
N MET A 7 3.84 -9.58 -1.66
CA MET A 7 3.07 -8.34 -1.65
C MET A 7 3.94 -7.13 -2.03
N ILE A 8 3.35 -6.19 -2.76
CA ILE A 8 3.91 -4.86 -3.03
C ILE A 8 2.88 -3.83 -2.57
N VAL A 9 3.33 -2.84 -1.79
CA VAL A 9 2.50 -1.70 -1.38
C VAL A 9 3.09 -0.44 -1.98
N ALA A 10 2.31 0.31 -2.75
CA ALA A 10 2.76 1.56 -3.36
C ALA A 10 1.64 2.59 -3.40
N GLY A 11 2.01 3.86 -3.44
CA GLY A 11 1.09 4.98 -3.66
C GLY A 11 1.89 6.26 -3.77
N CYS A 12 1.45 7.16 -4.65
CA CYS A 12 2.07 8.46 -4.82
C CYS A 12 1.06 9.43 -5.44
N ALA A 13 1.20 10.72 -5.16
CA ALA A 13 0.49 11.79 -5.84
C ALA A 13 1.15 13.16 -5.64
N ALA A 14 1.82 13.37 -4.49
CA ALA A 14 2.39 14.67 -4.13
C ALA A 14 3.30 15.29 -5.20
N ALA A 15 4.18 14.49 -5.82
CA ALA A 15 5.07 14.98 -6.88
C ALA A 15 4.28 15.44 -8.12
N ASP A 16 3.28 14.67 -8.55
CA ASP A 16 2.42 15.02 -9.68
C ASP A 16 1.58 16.26 -9.38
N ILE A 17 1.07 16.38 -8.15
CA ILE A 17 0.32 17.55 -7.69
C ILE A 17 1.20 18.80 -7.74
N LEU A 18 2.41 18.74 -7.18
CA LEU A 18 3.34 19.87 -7.16
C LEU A 18 3.77 20.29 -8.58
N ALA A 19 3.98 19.33 -9.48
CA ALA A 19 4.33 19.61 -10.87
C ALA A 19 3.17 20.20 -11.70
N ASN A 20 1.91 19.97 -11.29
CA ASN A 20 0.72 20.33 -12.06
C ASN A 20 -0.26 21.22 -11.27
N ASN A 21 0.22 21.93 -10.25
CA ASN A 21 -0.63 22.66 -9.30
C ASN A 21 -1.47 23.78 -9.92
N VAL A 22 -1.14 24.22 -11.14
CA VAL A 22 -1.84 25.30 -11.87
C VAL A 22 -3.09 24.81 -12.60
N SER A 23 -3.22 23.52 -12.90
CA SER A 23 -4.33 22.99 -13.71
C SER A 23 -4.78 21.61 -13.27
N ASP A 24 -5.98 21.55 -12.73
CA ASP A 24 -6.69 20.31 -12.36
C ASP A 24 -6.84 19.35 -13.55
N ASN A 25 -7.20 19.86 -14.72
CA ASN A 25 -7.33 19.04 -15.93
C ASN A 25 -6.00 18.41 -16.34
N ASN A 26 -4.91 19.18 -16.27
CA ASN A 26 -3.59 18.67 -16.59
C ASN A 26 -3.13 17.64 -15.55
N LEU A 27 -3.33 17.92 -14.26
CA LEU A 27 -3.05 16.98 -13.17
C LEU A 27 -3.78 15.65 -13.38
N TYR A 28 -5.09 15.68 -13.59
CA TYR A 28 -5.87 14.46 -13.82
C TYR A 28 -5.37 13.69 -15.04
N SER A 29 -5.11 14.38 -16.16
CA SER A 29 -4.62 13.75 -17.39
C SER A 29 -3.25 13.08 -17.21
N VAL A 30 -2.27 13.79 -16.66
CA VAL A 30 -0.90 13.29 -16.45
C VAL A 30 -0.90 12.12 -15.46
N TYR A 31 -1.56 12.31 -14.33
CA TYR A 31 -1.65 11.28 -13.29
C TYR A 31 -2.36 10.02 -13.79
N SER A 32 -3.48 10.18 -14.51
CA SER A 32 -4.20 9.08 -15.15
C SER A 32 -3.33 8.32 -16.15
N SER A 33 -2.55 9.02 -16.99
CA SER A 33 -1.62 8.35 -17.91
C SER A 33 -0.57 7.54 -17.17
N GLY A 34 -0.09 8.00 -16.00
CA GLY A 34 0.81 7.23 -15.14
C GLY A 34 0.16 5.96 -14.61
N LEU A 35 -1.07 6.07 -14.10
CA LEU A 35 -1.84 4.93 -13.57
C LEU A 35 -2.16 3.88 -14.65
N VAL A 36 -2.52 4.30 -15.87
CA VAL A 36 -2.77 3.38 -16.99
C VAL A 36 -1.53 2.52 -17.27
N ARG A 37 -0.32 3.06 -17.14
CA ARG A 37 0.93 2.30 -17.31
C ARG A 37 1.17 1.29 -16.20
N LEU A 38 0.50 1.41 -15.04
CA LEU A 38 0.58 0.46 -13.94
C LEU A 38 -0.40 -0.72 -14.08
N VAL A 39 -1.42 -0.62 -14.93
CA VAL A 39 -2.44 -1.68 -15.13
C VAL A 39 -1.79 -2.99 -15.56
N GLN A 40 -1.00 -2.99 -16.63
CA GLN A 40 -0.35 -4.22 -17.11
C GLN A 40 0.65 -4.81 -16.09
N PRO A 41 1.55 -4.03 -15.45
CA PRO A 41 2.37 -4.53 -14.34
C PRO A 41 1.56 -5.15 -13.21
N ALA A 42 0.44 -4.52 -12.81
CA ALA A 42 -0.45 -5.05 -11.77
C ALA A 42 -1.04 -6.41 -12.16
N ASP A 43 -1.53 -6.56 -13.39
CA ASP A 43 -2.07 -7.82 -13.90
C ASP A 43 -1.01 -8.93 -13.94
N VAL A 44 0.23 -8.58 -14.32
CA VAL A 44 1.36 -9.53 -14.35
C VAL A 44 1.71 -10.01 -12.93
N LEU A 45 1.71 -9.11 -11.95
CA LEU A 45 1.94 -9.46 -10.55
C LEU A 45 0.83 -10.38 -10.03
N ALA A 46 -0.43 -10.03 -10.28
CA ALA A 46 -1.57 -10.83 -9.89
C ALA A 46 -1.51 -12.26 -10.49
N LYS A 47 -1.14 -12.40 -11.76
CA LYS A 47 -0.95 -13.71 -12.43
C LYS A 47 0.18 -14.55 -11.81
N LYS A 48 1.15 -13.91 -11.16
CA LYS A 48 2.25 -14.59 -10.44
C LYS A 48 1.91 -14.89 -8.98
N GLY A 49 0.70 -14.55 -8.53
CA GLY A 49 0.27 -14.71 -7.14
C GLY A 49 0.71 -13.59 -6.20
N SER A 50 1.36 -12.53 -6.70
CA SER A 50 1.75 -11.35 -5.92
C SER A 50 0.54 -10.43 -5.69
N ARG A 51 0.36 -9.92 -4.48
CA ARG A 51 -0.66 -8.89 -4.18
C ARG A 51 -0.08 -7.50 -4.40
N PHE A 52 -0.67 -6.71 -5.30
CA PHE A 52 -0.30 -5.30 -5.46
C PHE A 52 -1.34 -4.40 -4.78
N LEU A 53 -0.98 -3.78 -3.66
CA LEU A 53 -1.83 -2.85 -2.93
C LEU A 53 -1.51 -1.41 -3.33
N TRP A 54 -2.48 -0.70 -3.92
CA TRP A 54 -2.39 0.73 -4.18
C TRP A 54 -2.94 1.52 -2.98
N MET A 55 -2.06 2.25 -2.30
CA MET A 55 -2.39 3.07 -1.15
C MET A 55 -3.09 4.35 -1.59
N MET A 56 -4.36 4.49 -1.22
CA MET A 56 -5.10 5.73 -1.38
C MET A 56 -4.46 6.83 -0.52
N GLN A 57 -4.37 8.04 -1.09
CA GLN A 57 -3.67 9.16 -0.47
C GLN A 57 -4.48 9.73 0.70
N ASP A 58 -3.83 9.93 1.84
CA ASP A 58 -4.40 10.60 3.00
C ASP A 58 -4.70 12.08 2.66
N PRO A 59 -5.71 12.71 3.30
CA PRO A 59 -5.82 14.16 3.29
C PRO A 59 -4.63 14.82 4.02
N VAL A 60 -4.43 16.12 3.75
CA VAL A 60 -3.41 16.96 4.40
C VAL A 60 -4.04 18.06 5.26
N LEU A 61 -3.32 18.53 6.28
CA LEU A 61 -3.63 19.74 7.05
C LEU A 61 -2.86 20.92 6.47
N LYS A 62 -3.59 21.76 5.74
CA LYS A 62 -3.00 22.81 4.92
C LYS A 62 -2.23 23.85 5.75
N GLU A 63 -2.73 24.13 6.94
CA GLU A 63 -2.17 25.06 7.92
C GLU A 63 -0.79 24.65 8.45
N ASN A 64 -0.47 23.36 8.42
CA ASN A 64 0.76 22.82 9.01
C ASN A 64 1.77 22.33 7.96
N LEU A 65 1.41 22.41 6.66
CA LEU A 65 2.25 21.90 5.58
C LEU A 65 3.63 22.56 5.57
N PRO A 66 4.71 21.79 5.36
CA PRO A 66 6.04 22.35 5.19
C PRO A 66 6.10 23.16 3.88
N ALA A 67 6.99 24.14 3.82
CA ALA A 67 7.06 25.11 2.73
C ALA A 67 7.12 24.48 1.33
N GLN A 68 7.85 23.37 1.18
CA GLN A 68 7.97 22.66 -0.10
C GLN A 68 6.69 21.93 -0.53
N LEU A 69 5.73 21.73 0.37
CA LEU A 69 4.45 21.05 0.10
C LEU A 69 3.25 22.00 0.13
N ILE A 70 3.45 23.31 0.36
CA ILE A 70 2.36 24.29 0.54
C ILE A 70 1.40 24.39 -0.66
N GLY A 71 1.87 23.97 -1.84
CA GLY A 71 1.07 23.93 -3.06
C GLY A 71 0.09 22.76 -3.15
N ILE A 72 0.11 21.82 -2.20
CA ILE A 72 -0.78 20.65 -2.18
C ILE A 72 -2.14 21.05 -1.57
N ASP A 73 -3.22 20.63 -2.24
CA ASP A 73 -4.59 20.83 -1.77
C ASP A 73 -5.39 19.52 -1.72
N ASN A 74 -6.30 19.41 -0.74
CA ASN A 74 -7.16 18.23 -0.59
C ASN A 74 -8.09 18.00 -1.79
N ARG A 75 -8.44 19.04 -2.56
CA ARG A 75 -9.14 18.88 -3.83
C ARG A 75 -8.33 18.03 -4.81
N GLN A 76 -7.04 18.34 -4.96
CA GLN A 76 -6.14 17.64 -5.87
C GLN A 76 -5.87 16.21 -5.41
N ILE A 77 -5.68 16.00 -4.11
CA ILE A 77 -5.58 14.67 -3.50
C ILE A 77 -6.82 13.82 -3.82
N ASN A 78 -8.02 14.39 -3.64
CA ASN A 78 -9.27 13.70 -3.95
C ASN A 78 -9.41 13.38 -5.45
N MET A 79 -8.92 14.26 -6.33
CA MET A 79 -8.88 13.99 -7.78
C MET A 79 -7.93 12.84 -8.12
N CYS A 80 -6.72 12.81 -7.55
CA CYS A 80 -5.78 11.70 -7.74
C CYS A 80 -6.37 10.39 -7.20
N ASN A 81 -7.00 10.41 -6.02
CA ASN A 81 -7.69 9.25 -5.48
C ASN A 81 -8.82 8.77 -6.39
N LYS A 82 -9.62 9.68 -6.95
CA LYS A 82 -10.67 9.34 -7.91
C LYS A 82 -10.10 8.69 -9.17
N ALA A 83 -9.04 9.25 -9.76
CA ALA A 83 -8.38 8.68 -10.92
C ALA A 83 -7.81 7.27 -10.63
N ALA A 84 -7.18 7.09 -9.46
CA ALA A 84 -6.68 5.79 -9.03
C ALA A 84 -7.83 4.77 -8.91
N TYR A 85 -8.96 5.17 -8.33
CA TYR A 85 -10.14 4.33 -8.25
C TYR A 85 -10.65 3.93 -9.64
N GLU A 86 -10.92 4.90 -10.51
CA GLU A 86 -11.50 4.67 -11.84
C GLU A 86 -10.61 3.79 -12.73
N ILE A 87 -9.29 3.91 -12.63
CA ILE A 87 -8.34 3.22 -13.52
C ILE A 87 -7.92 1.86 -12.95
N LEU A 88 -7.52 1.82 -11.67
CA LEU A 88 -6.91 0.61 -11.10
C LEU A 88 -7.94 -0.40 -10.58
N LEU A 89 -9.19 0.00 -10.32
CA LEU A 89 -10.26 -0.92 -9.88
C LEU A 89 -10.46 -2.11 -10.83
N HIS A 90 -10.21 -1.90 -12.12
CA HIS A 90 -10.39 -2.92 -13.16
C HIS A 90 -9.08 -3.64 -13.54
N SER A 91 -8.02 -3.44 -12.76
CA SER A 91 -6.72 -4.12 -12.93
C SER A 91 -6.50 -5.18 -11.85
N GLY A 92 -5.37 -5.88 -11.91
CA GLY A 92 -4.88 -6.77 -10.86
C GLY A 92 -4.42 -6.07 -9.58
N ALA A 93 -4.53 -4.74 -9.48
CA ALA A 93 -4.24 -3.99 -8.27
C ALA A 93 -5.43 -4.03 -7.29
N HIS A 94 -5.14 -4.03 -5.99
CA HIS A 94 -6.11 -3.86 -4.93
C HIS A 94 -6.02 -2.44 -4.37
N LEU A 95 -7.13 -1.71 -4.37
CA LEU A 95 -7.20 -0.39 -3.76
C LEU A 95 -7.27 -0.52 -2.23
N TRP A 96 -6.31 0.08 -1.53
CA TRP A 96 -6.28 0.08 -0.07
C TRP A 96 -6.98 1.33 0.49
N GLU A 97 -8.31 1.35 0.39
CA GLU A 97 -9.14 2.50 0.77
C GLU A 97 -9.15 2.75 2.29
N SER A 98 -9.08 1.69 3.10
CA SER A 98 -9.06 1.82 4.57
C SER A 98 -7.82 2.56 5.08
N SER A 99 -6.70 2.56 4.33
CA SER A 99 -5.52 3.37 4.66
C SER A 99 -5.87 4.86 4.78
N ARG A 100 -6.60 5.39 3.79
CA ARG A 100 -7.04 6.79 3.77
C ARG A 100 -8.00 7.10 4.92
N LEU A 101 -8.92 6.18 5.24
CA LEU A 101 -9.86 6.36 6.34
C LEU A 101 -9.15 6.43 7.70
N ILE A 102 -8.12 5.59 7.90
CA ILE A 102 -7.26 5.65 9.09
C ILE A 102 -6.55 7.00 9.17
N GLY A 103 -5.93 7.45 8.07
CA GLY A 103 -5.24 8.75 8.03
C GLY A 103 -6.18 9.92 8.31
N GLN A 104 -7.37 9.92 7.70
CA GLN A 104 -8.40 10.93 7.91
C GLN A 104 -8.90 10.98 9.37
N GLY A 105 -9.06 9.82 10.02
CA GLY A 105 -9.59 9.75 11.38
C GLY A 105 -8.68 10.35 12.46
N VAL A 106 -7.38 10.49 12.19
CA VAL A 106 -6.39 11.06 13.13
C VAL A 106 -5.55 12.14 12.46
N LEU A 107 -6.10 12.80 11.44
CA LEU A 107 -5.40 13.78 10.60
C LEU A 107 -4.72 14.86 11.46
N GLU A 108 -5.45 15.43 12.42
CA GLU A 108 -4.99 16.46 13.38
C GLU A 108 -3.71 16.09 14.16
N GLN A 109 -3.35 14.80 14.21
CA GLN A 109 -2.14 14.31 14.87
C GLN A 109 -0.92 14.23 13.93
N SER A 110 -1.06 14.68 12.67
CA SER A 110 0.05 14.76 11.74
C SER A 110 1.14 15.70 12.28
N PRO A 111 2.42 15.30 12.24
CA PRO A 111 3.51 16.12 12.78
C PRO A 111 3.78 17.39 11.96
N ASP A 112 3.47 17.40 10.66
CA ASP A 112 3.72 18.49 9.72
C ASP A 112 2.58 18.71 8.72
N GLY A 113 1.38 18.19 9.04
CA GLY A 113 0.22 18.24 8.17
C GLY A 113 0.28 17.39 6.89
N TYR A 114 1.40 16.72 6.59
CA TYR A 114 1.54 15.83 5.43
C TYR A 114 1.82 14.38 5.83
N LEU A 115 2.73 14.16 6.77
CA LEU A 115 3.12 12.82 7.22
C LEU A 115 1.97 12.19 8.01
N SER A 116 1.77 10.89 7.81
CA SER A 116 0.85 10.12 8.66
C SER A 116 1.33 10.16 10.11
N SER A 117 0.40 10.38 11.04
CA SER A 117 0.71 10.35 12.48
C SER A 117 1.22 8.97 12.92
N PRO A 118 2.00 8.88 14.02
CA PRO A 118 2.43 7.59 14.56
C PRO A 118 1.26 6.63 14.84
N LEU A 119 0.11 7.15 15.26
CA LEU A 119 -1.10 6.36 15.50
C LEU A 119 -1.69 5.82 14.19
N ALA A 120 -1.78 6.66 13.14
CA ALA A 120 -2.22 6.21 11.82
C ALA A 120 -1.30 5.12 11.27
N LEU A 121 0.02 5.31 11.34
CA LEU A 121 1.01 4.34 10.89
C LEU A 121 0.84 3.00 11.62
N ARG A 122 0.68 3.02 12.95
CA ARG A 122 0.43 1.80 13.74
C ARG A 122 -0.83 1.07 13.28
N HIS A 123 -1.93 1.77 13.04
CA HIS A 123 -3.17 1.14 12.57
C HIS A 123 -3.07 0.62 11.13
N LYS A 124 -2.39 1.34 10.24
CA LYS A 124 -2.10 0.89 8.86
C LYS A 124 -1.25 -0.38 8.87
N ILE A 125 -0.18 -0.41 9.66
CA ILE A 125 0.68 -1.60 9.83
C ILE A 125 -0.11 -2.77 10.40
N GLN A 126 -0.91 -2.55 11.45
CA GLN A 126 -1.77 -3.59 12.02
C GLN A 126 -2.75 -4.16 10.98
N THR A 127 -3.31 -3.30 10.13
CA THR A 127 -4.22 -3.73 9.06
C THR A 127 -3.49 -4.59 8.03
N LEU A 128 -2.29 -4.17 7.57
CA LEU A 128 -1.47 -4.97 6.64
C LEU A 128 -1.08 -6.32 7.23
N LEU A 129 -0.62 -6.32 8.48
CA LEU A 129 -0.24 -7.54 9.17
C LEU A 129 -1.45 -8.45 9.34
N ASN A 130 -2.62 -7.94 9.72
CA ASN A 130 -3.83 -8.75 9.79
C ASN A 130 -4.23 -9.29 8.41
N THR A 131 -4.15 -8.50 7.33
CA THR A 131 -4.44 -8.98 5.97
C THR A 131 -3.49 -10.08 5.53
N HIS A 132 -2.22 -10.03 5.91
CA HIS A 132 -1.26 -11.10 5.59
C HIS A 132 -1.42 -12.30 6.53
N CYS A 133 -1.46 -12.06 7.84
CA CYS A 133 -1.52 -13.08 8.87
C CYS A 133 -2.83 -13.86 8.90
N ASN A 134 -3.98 -13.23 8.65
CA ASN A 134 -5.27 -13.93 8.72
C ASN A 134 -5.37 -15.04 7.66
N ASP A 135 -4.71 -14.87 6.51
CA ASP A 135 -4.64 -15.90 5.47
C ASP A 135 -3.62 -17.01 5.80
N HIS A 136 -2.81 -16.80 6.85
CA HIS A 136 -1.78 -17.69 7.33
C HIS A 136 -1.94 -17.96 8.83
N MET A 137 -3.14 -17.85 9.40
CA MET A 137 -3.35 -18.02 10.84
C MET A 137 -3.56 -19.49 11.18
N ASN A 138 -2.94 -19.96 12.25
CA ASN A 138 -3.35 -21.20 12.89
C ASN A 138 -4.61 -20.95 13.73
N PHE A 139 -5.77 -21.40 13.27
CA PHE A 139 -7.06 -21.18 13.96
C PHE A 139 -7.16 -21.89 15.33
N GLY A 140 -6.26 -22.84 15.63
CA GLY A 140 -6.27 -23.58 16.90
C GLY A 140 -5.68 -22.80 18.08
N ASP A 141 -4.73 -21.90 17.85
CA ASP A 141 -4.03 -21.15 18.91
C ASP A 141 -3.89 -19.64 18.64
N GLY A 142 -4.35 -19.17 17.48
CA GLY A 142 -4.33 -17.74 17.13
C GLY A 142 -2.95 -17.20 16.76
N THR A 143 -1.95 -18.08 16.56
CA THR A 143 -0.63 -17.67 16.07
C THR A 143 -0.68 -17.36 14.56
N CYS A 144 0.04 -16.31 14.15
CA CYS A 144 0.30 -16.03 12.73
C CYS A 144 1.42 -16.96 12.24
N CYS A 145 1.27 -17.50 11.03
CA CYS A 145 2.03 -18.58 10.37
C CYS A 145 1.49 -20.00 10.67
N SER A 146 0.52 -20.44 9.87
CA SER A 146 -0.22 -21.69 9.99
C SER A 146 0.61 -22.94 9.74
N SER A 147 1.86 -22.83 9.29
CA SER A 147 2.78 -23.97 9.18
C SER A 147 4.22 -23.48 9.21
N PRO A 148 5.12 -24.09 10.02
CA PRO A 148 6.56 -23.94 9.79
C PRO A 148 6.89 -24.43 8.38
N GLU A 149 7.90 -23.82 7.74
CA GLU A 149 8.41 -24.28 6.45
C GLU A 149 8.69 -25.80 6.52
N PRO A 150 8.35 -26.58 5.47
CA PRO A 150 8.61 -28.02 5.46
C PRO A 150 10.09 -28.28 5.71
N ALA A 151 10.39 -29.24 6.58
CA ALA A 151 11.78 -29.65 6.81
C ALA A 151 12.41 -30.06 5.47
N THR A 152 13.52 -29.42 5.13
CA THR A 152 14.32 -29.78 3.96
C THR A 152 14.83 -31.22 4.11
N THR A 153 15.11 -31.87 2.99
CA THR A 153 15.69 -33.22 3.00
C THR A 153 16.96 -33.29 3.85
N LEU A 154 17.77 -32.23 3.85
CA LEU A 154 18.98 -32.16 4.67
C LEU A 154 18.68 -32.11 6.18
N GLN A 155 17.66 -31.35 6.59
CA GLN A 155 17.21 -31.30 7.98
C GLN A 155 16.69 -32.66 8.46
N LEU A 156 15.90 -33.36 7.63
CA LEU A 156 15.41 -34.70 7.94
C LEU A 156 16.55 -35.72 8.07
N VAL A 157 17.49 -35.72 7.12
CA VAL A 157 18.67 -36.61 7.16
C VAL A 157 19.53 -36.32 8.38
N THR A 158 19.77 -35.05 8.70
CA THR A 158 20.58 -34.65 9.85
C THR A 158 19.92 -35.08 11.16
N LEU A 159 18.59 -34.94 11.29
CA LEU A 159 17.86 -35.40 12.46
C LEU A 159 18.03 -36.92 12.64
N THR A 160 17.83 -37.69 11.58
CA THR A 160 17.96 -39.16 11.62
C THR A 160 19.38 -39.64 11.86
N ALA A 161 20.38 -38.92 11.35
CA ALA A 161 21.79 -39.28 11.48
C ALA A 161 22.39 -38.85 12.83
N ALA A 162 21.88 -37.78 13.44
CA ALA A 162 22.36 -37.25 14.72
C ALA A 162 21.66 -37.89 15.94
N THR A 163 20.55 -38.60 15.78
CA THR A 163 19.89 -39.38 16.85
C THR A 163 20.39 -40.83 16.90
N ILE A 164 21.69 -41.01 17.15
CA ILE A 164 22.30 -42.29 17.58
C ILE A 164 22.84 -42.11 18.99
#